data_AF-A0A0E9LWY4-F1
#
_entry.id   AF-A0A0E9LWY4-F1
#
_cell.length_a   1.000
_cell.length_b   1.000
_cell.length_c   1.000
_cell.angle_alpha   90.00
_cell.angle_beta   90.00
_cell.angle_gamma   90.00
#
_symmetry.space_group_name_H-M   'P 1'
#
loop_
_entity.id
_entity.type
_entity.pdbx_description
1 polymer ?
#
loop_
_entity_poly.entity_id
_entity_poly.type
_entity_poly.pdbx_seq_one_letter_code
_entity_poly.pdbx_strand_id
1 'polypeptide(L)' 'MSNEQRQRSILKALSYRITGSCFTMAAAYFFTGELLVAASIGGIEIVSKLLLYYWHERLWDKIKYGKKKSSPEYEI' A
#
# COMPACT_ATOMS: atom_id res chain seq x y z
N MET A 1 0.21 23.27 6.73
CA MET A 1 0.73 22.53 5.57
C MET A 1 0.13 23.13 4.32
N SER A 2 0.94 23.66 3.40
CA SER A 2 0.44 24.29 2.17
C SER A 2 -0.29 23.24 1.33
N ASN A 3 -1.47 23.58 0.79
CA ASN A 3 -2.28 22.68 -0.05
C ASN A 3 -1.48 22.06 -1.22
N GLU A 4 -0.46 22.76 -1.71
CA GLU A 4 0.45 22.28 -2.76
C GLU A 4 1.27 21.05 -2.34
N GLN A 5 1.69 20.96 -1.08
CA GLN A 5 2.47 19.83 -0.58
C GLN A 5 1.63 18.55 -0.53
N ARG A 6 0.33 18.69 -0.20
CA ARG A 6 -0.61 17.56 -0.12
C ARG A 6 -0.94 17.03 -1.52
N GLN A 7 -1.17 17.90 -2.49
CA GLN A 7 -1.43 17.51 -3.87
C GLN A 7 -0.22 16.83 -4.54
N ARG A 8 0.99 17.37 -4.33
CA ARG A 8 2.23 16.74 -4.85
C ARG A 8 2.46 15.34 -4.29
N SER A 9 2.18 15.11 -3.02
CA SER A 9 2.32 13.78 -2.40
C SER A 9 1.30 12.77 -2.95
N ILE A 10 0.05 13.19 -3.18
CA ILE A 10 -0.97 12.34 -3.80
C ILE A 10 -0.56 11.96 -5.24
N LEU A 11 -0.12 12.93 -6.03
CA LEU A 11 0.36 12.71 -7.40
C LEU A 11 1.55 11.76 -7.45
N LYS A 12 2.55 11.95 -6.57
CA LYS A 12 3.70 11.05 -6.47
C LYS A 12 3.29 9.62 -6.10
N ALA A 13 2.40 9.48 -5.12
CA ALA A 13 1.90 8.17 -4.71
C ALA A 13 1.12 7.48 -5.83
N LEU A 14 0.31 8.23 -6.58
CA LEU A 14 -0.45 7.71 -7.71
C LEU A 14 0.46 7.30 -8.86
N SER A 15 1.42 8.14 -9.27
CA SER A 15 2.42 7.79 -10.28
C SER A 15 3.16 6.50 -9.91
N TYR A 16 3.65 6.40 -8.66
CA TYR A 16 4.37 5.22 -8.21
C TYR A 16 3.52 3.95 -8.28
N ARG A 17 2.23 4.04 -7.91
CA ARG A 17 1.31 2.89 -7.98
C ARG A 17 1.02 2.46 -9.41
N ILE A 18 0.78 3.41 -10.31
CA ILE A 18 0.50 3.11 -11.72
C ILE A 18 1.72 2.47 -12.38
N THR A 19 2.92 3.06 -12.20
CA THR A 19 4.14 2.50 -12.78
C THR A 19 4.41 1.09 -12.27
N GLY A 20 4.21 0.81 -10.98
CA GLY A 20 4.42 -0.52 -10.41
C GLY A 20 3.46 -1.58 -10.98
N SER A 21 2.18 -1.27 -11.09
CA SER A 21 1.19 -2.21 -11.66
C SER A 21 1.38 -2.39 -13.16
N CYS A 22 1.69 -1.33 -13.90
CA CYS A 22 2.03 -1.43 -15.32
C CYS A 22 3.29 -2.27 -15.55
N PHE A 23 4.34 -2.09 -14.74
CA PHE A 23 5.56 -2.89 -14.83
C PHE A 23 5.27 -4.37 -14.55
N THR A 24 4.45 -4.67 -13.55
CA THR A 24 4.07 -6.05 -13.22
C THR A 24 3.29 -6.72 -14.34
N MET A 25 2.31 -6.04 -14.92
CA MET A 25 1.58 -6.54 -16.10
C MET A 25 2.49 -6.70 -17.31
N ALA A 26 3.37 -5.74 -17.58
CA ALA A 26 4.31 -5.80 -18.71
C ALA A 26 5.32 -6.95 -18.54
N ALA A 27 5.88 -7.13 -17.34
CA ALA A 27 6.76 -8.24 -17.03
C ALA A 27 6.02 -9.57 -17.18
N ALA A 28 4.81 -9.69 -16.61
CA ALA A 28 3.99 -10.88 -16.73
C ALA A 28 3.74 -11.24 -18.21
N TYR A 29 3.32 -10.27 -19.02
CA TYR A 29 3.11 -10.47 -20.46
C TYR A 29 4.40 -10.82 -21.20
N PHE A 30 5.53 -10.22 -20.86
CA PHE A 30 6.82 -10.54 -21.45
C PHE A 30 7.25 -11.99 -21.18
N PHE A 31 6.97 -12.51 -19.98
CA PHE A 31 7.32 -13.88 -19.62
C PHE A 31 6.34 -14.93 -20.16
N THR A 32 5.04 -14.63 -20.20
CA THR A 32 4.01 -15.62 -20.60
C THR A 32 3.59 -15.52 -22.05
N GLY A 33 3.74 -14.35 -22.69
CA GLY A 33 3.22 -14.07 -24.04
C GLY A 33 1.68 -14.04 -24.12
N GLU A 34 0.98 -14.17 -22.99
CA GLU A 34 -0.45 -14.42 -22.92
C GLU A 34 -1.14 -13.33 -22.09
N LEU A 35 -2.04 -12.57 -22.72
CA LEU A 35 -2.67 -11.40 -22.13
C LEU A 35 -3.60 -11.76 -20.95
N LEU A 36 -4.29 -12.90 -21.02
CA LEU A 36 -5.18 -13.37 -19.95
C LEU A 36 -4.40 -13.67 -18.67
N VAL A 37 -3.21 -14.27 -18.81
CA VAL A 37 -2.33 -14.56 -17.67
C VAL A 37 -1.76 -13.27 -17.08
N ALA A 38 -1.33 -12.33 -17.91
CA ALA A 38 -0.82 -11.04 -17.46
C ALA A 38 -1.89 -10.23 -16.70
N ALA A 39 -3.13 -10.21 -17.19
CA ALA A 39 -4.26 -9.58 -16.53
C ALA A 39 -4.59 -10.26 -15.19
N SER A 40 -4.52 -11.59 -15.14
CA SER A 40 -4.73 -12.36 -13.89
C SER A 40 -3.67 -12.03 -12.85
N ILE A 41 -2.39 -11.93 -13.25
CA ILE A 41 -1.29 -11.55 -12.35
C ILE A 41 -1.48 -10.11 -11.82
N GLY A 42 -1.85 -9.16 -12.70
CA GLY A 42 -2.18 -7.80 -12.27
C GLY A 42 -3.35 -7.75 -11.28
N GLY A 43 -4.39 -8.56 -11.50
CA GLY A 43 -5.50 -8.70 -10.55
C GLY A 43 -5.06 -9.27 -9.20
N ILE A 44 -4.25 -10.32 -9.21
CA ILE A 44 -3.67 -10.94 -8.00
C ILE A 44 -2.78 -9.95 -7.25
N GLU A 45 -2.01 -9.11 -7.94
CA GLU A 45 -1.14 -8.09 -7.34
C GLU A 45 -1.95 -7.11 -6.48
N ILE A 46 -3.09 -6.63 -6.99
CA ILE A 46 -3.98 -5.72 -6.28
C ILE A 46 -4.59 -6.42 -5.05
N VAL A 47 -5.16 -7.61 -5.23
CA VAL A 47 -5.80 -8.37 -4.13
C VAL A 47 -4.77 -8.72 -3.05
N SER A 48 -3.58 -9.16 -3.46
CA SER A 48 -2.50 -9.53 -2.55
C SER A 48 -2.06 -8.33 -1.71
N LYS A 49 -1.87 -7.15 -2.32
CA LYS A 49 -1.55 -5.92 -1.56
C LYS A 49 -2.64 -5.56 -0.56
N LEU A 50 -3.90 -5.73 -0.92
CA LEU A 50 -5.04 -5.46 -0.04
C LEU A 50 -5.05 -6.38 1.17
N LEU A 51 -4.89 -7.69 0.95
CA LEU A 51 -4.81 -8.69 2.02
C LEU A 51 -3.58 -8.46 2.91
N LEU A 52 -2.43 -8.18 2.30
CA LEU A 52 -1.18 -7.96 3.01
C LEU A 52 -1.23 -6.68 3.84
N TYR A 53 -1.85 -5.60 3.33
CA TYR A 53 -2.10 -4.39 4.10
C TYR A 53 -3.04 -4.64 5.29
N TYR A 54 -4.15 -5.35 5.07
CA TYR A 54 -5.09 -5.70 6.13
C TYR A 54 -4.42 -6.51 7.25
N TRP A 55 -3.67 -7.56 6.89
CA TRP A 55 -2.91 -8.33 7.87
C TRP A 55 -1.79 -7.54 8.52
N HIS A 56 -1.07 -6.71 7.76
CA HIS A 56 -0.04 -5.84 8.31
C HIS A 56 -0.62 -4.91 9.37
N GLU A 57 -1.74 -4.24 9.08
CA GLU A 57 -2.43 -3.39 10.04
C GLU A 57 -2.92 -4.19 11.26
N ARG A 58 -3.49 -5.38 11.04
CA ARG A 58 -3.98 -6.24 12.15
C ARG A 58 -2.85 -6.76 13.03
N LEU A 59 -1.69 -7.08 12.46
CA LEU A 59 -0.48 -7.44 13.20
C LEU A 59 0.07 -6.22 13.92
N TRP A 60 0.09 -5.06 13.27
CA TRP A 60 0.57 -3.81 13.85
C TRP A 60 -0.28 -3.37 15.05
N ASP A 61 -1.60 -3.51 14.99
CA ASP A 61 -2.52 -3.22 16.10
C ASP A 61 -2.26 -4.12 17.33
N LYS A 62 -1.81 -5.37 17.10
CA LYS A 62 -1.38 -6.27 18.18
C LYS A 62 -0.03 -5.88 18.77
N ILE A 63 0.83 -5.24 18.01
CA ILE A 63 2.13 -4.77 18.48
C ILE A 63 1.92 -3.43 19.21
N LYS A 64 2.05 -3.42 20.55
CA LYS A 64 1.98 -2.20 21.38
C LYS A 64 3.21 -1.29 21.22
N TYR A 65 3.75 -1.14 20.01
CA TYR A 65 4.91 -0.29 19.78
C TYR A 65 4.46 1.19 19.79
N GLY A 66 5.01 1.99 20.69
CA GLY A 66 4.76 3.44 20.73
C GLY A 66 3.46 3.89 21.42
N LYS A 67 2.69 3.01 22.08
CA LYS A 67 1.67 3.47 23.04
C LYS A 67 2.40 4.13 24.21
N LYS A 68 2.64 5.45 24.15
CA LYS A 68 2.90 6.25 25.36
C LYS A 68 1.75 5.93 26.30
N LYS A 69 2.05 5.34 27.47
CA LYS A 69 1.09 5.37 28.57
C LYS A 69 0.75 6.84 28.75
N SER A 70 -0.47 7.22 28.41
CA SER A 70 -1.04 8.45 28.93
C SER A 70 -0.97 8.25 30.45
N SER A 71 -0.02 8.93 31.11
CA SER A 71 -0.12 9.09 32.55
C SER A 71 -1.54 9.59 32.81
N PRO A 72 -2.29 8.97 33.71
CA PRO A 72 -3.56 9.56 34.11
C PRO A 72 -3.20 10.91 34.73
N GLU A 73 -3.59 11.99 34.06
CA GLU A 73 -3.51 13.35 34.58
C GLU A 73 -4.56 13.45 35.70
N TYR A 74 -4.21 12.94 36.87
CA TYR A 74 -4.78 13.38 38.13
C TYR A 74 -3.65 13.40 39.16
N GLU A 75 -3.23 14.60 39.53
CA GLU A 75 -2.97 14.97 40.92
C GLU A 75 -2.83 16.50 40.97
N ILE A 76 -3.86 17.11 41.58
CA ILE A 76 -3.99 18.45 42.20
C ILE A 76 -3.78 19.73 41.37
#